data_AF-A0A954EEF4-F1
#
_entry.id   AF-A0A954EEF4-F1
#
_cell.length_a   1.000
_cell.length_b   1.000
_cell.length_c   1.000
_cell.angle_alpha   90.00
_cell.angle_beta   90.00
_cell.angle_gamma   90.00
#
_symmetry.space_group_name_H-M   'P 1'
#
loop_
_entity.id
_entity.type
_entity.pdbx_description
1 polymer ?
#
loop_
_entity_poly.entity_id
_entity_poly.type
_entity_poly.pdbx_seq_one_letter_code
_entity_poly.pdbx_strand_id
1 'polypeptide(L)'
;MSRSYPTMLRIERTAPTQEAIDPARQASSELKKLLDNSDIRPGQRIGILVGSRGIAGLREIITTVVDSLIQAGLKPALIPAMGSHGGATSAGQTEVLKNLGLDELLKTVPCLNTMDTEIIGTFCSG
;
A
#
# COMPACT_ATOMS: atom_id res chain seq x y z
N MET A 1 17.78 -3.23 41.58
CA MET A 1 16.71 -4.22 41.32
C MET A 1 17.16 -5.14 40.20
N SER A 2 17.44 -6.41 40.51
CA SER A 2 17.80 -7.42 39.52
C SER A 2 16.56 -7.75 38.67
N ARG A 3 16.59 -7.44 37.37
CA ARG A 3 15.57 -7.94 36.44
C ARG A 3 15.98 -9.35 36.03
N SER A 4 15.36 -10.34 36.65
CA SER A 4 15.38 -11.72 36.16
C SER A 4 14.46 -11.78 34.94
N TYR A 5 15.04 -12.06 33.77
CA TYR A 5 14.26 -12.38 32.58
C TYR A 5 13.59 -13.76 32.76
N PRO A 6 12.42 -13.99 32.15
CA PRO A 6 11.81 -15.32 32.12
C PRO A 6 12.73 -16.30 31.38
N THR A 7 12.48 -17.60 31.53
CA THR A 7 13.19 -18.63 30.77
C THR A 7 13.03 -18.37 29.27
N MET A 8 14.12 -18.00 28.61
CA MET A 8 14.16 -17.78 27.18
C MET A 8 14.58 -19.07 26.47
N LEU A 9 13.88 -19.41 25.39
CA LEU A 9 14.25 -20.52 24.51
C LEU A 9 14.71 -19.95 23.16
N ARG A 10 15.83 -20.44 22.65
CA ARG A 10 16.29 -20.14 21.29
C ARG A 10 15.48 -20.97 20.32
N ILE A 11 14.77 -20.29 19.41
CA ILE A 11 14.10 -20.92 18.28
C ILE A 11 14.87 -20.54 17.04
N GLU A 12 15.37 -21.54 16.32
CA GLU A 12 15.90 -21.37 14.97
C GLU A 12 14.82 -21.79 13.97
N ARG A 13 14.50 -20.90 13.05
CA ARG A 13 13.57 -21.18 11.95
C ARG A 13 14.29 -20.98 10.63
N THR A 14 14.48 -22.07 9.91
CA THR A 14 14.85 -22.03 8.49
C THR A 14 13.56 -22.05 7.68
N ALA A 15 13.23 -20.93 7.04
CA ALA A 15 12.13 -20.91 6.07
C ALA A 15 12.66 -21.38 4.70
N PRO A 16 11.89 -22.17 3.93
CA PRO A 16 12.25 -22.47 2.56
C PRO A 16 12.36 -21.17 1.76
N THR A 17 13.45 -21.01 1.02
CA THR A 17 13.62 -19.89 0.09
C THR A 17 12.62 -20.06 -1.05
N GLN A 18 11.68 -19.12 -1.17
CA GLN A 18 10.80 -19.04 -2.34
C GLN A 18 11.61 -18.59 -3.56
N GLU A 19 11.20 -19.01 -4.75
CA GLU A 19 11.80 -18.52 -6.00
C GLU A 19 11.74 -16.99 -6.05
N ALA A 20 12.76 -16.38 -6.66
CA ALA A 20 12.78 -14.95 -6.86
C ALA A 20 11.64 -14.53 -7.78
N ILE A 21 10.69 -13.76 -7.25
CA ILE A 21 9.59 -13.17 -8.02
C ILE A 21 10.05 -11.83 -8.56
N ASP A 22 9.71 -11.52 -9.82
CA ASP A 22 9.77 -10.17 -10.37
C ASP A 22 8.48 -9.43 -9.97
N PRO A 23 8.53 -8.51 -8.99
CA PRO A 23 7.32 -7.89 -8.46
C PRO A 23 6.61 -7.00 -9.49
N ALA A 24 7.37 -6.36 -10.38
CA ALA A 24 6.83 -5.46 -11.40
C ALA A 24 6.08 -6.27 -12.47
N ARG A 25 6.71 -7.32 -12.99
CA ARG A 25 6.07 -8.20 -13.98
C ARG A 25 4.80 -8.84 -13.42
N GLN A 26 4.85 -9.31 -12.17
CA GLN A 26 3.69 -9.96 -11.57
C GLN A 26 2.57 -8.96 -11.29
N ALA A 27 2.88 -7.78 -10.75
CA ALA A 27 1.88 -6.74 -10.49
C ALA A 27 1.18 -6.27 -11.77
N SER A 28 1.92 -5.99 -12.84
CA SER A 28 1.34 -5.59 -14.14
C SER A 28 0.47 -6.69 -14.76
N SER A 29 0.93 -7.94 -14.71
CA SER A 29 0.18 -9.11 -15.20
C SER A 29 -1.15 -9.30 -14.47
N GLU A 30 -1.13 -9.28 -13.13
CA GLU A 30 -2.35 -9.45 -12.34
C GLU A 30 -3.29 -8.25 -12.47
N LEU A 31 -2.76 -7.03 -12.49
CA LEU A 31 -3.57 -5.84 -12.75
C LEU A 31 -4.25 -5.89 -14.11
N LYS A 32 -3.54 -6.31 -15.16
CA LYS A 32 -4.14 -6.45 -16.50
C LYS A 32 -5.32 -7.42 -16.47
N LYS A 33 -5.16 -8.59 -15.83
CA LYS A 33 -6.27 -9.55 -15.68
C LYS A 33 -7.46 -8.93 -14.95
N LEU A 34 -7.23 -8.14 -13.90
CA LEU A 34 -8.32 -7.44 -13.19
C LEU A 34 -9.03 -6.43 -14.09
N LEU A 35 -8.28 -5.63 -14.85
CA LEU A 35 -8.84 -4.65 -15.77
C LEU A 35 -9.65 -5.32 -16.89
N ASP A 36 -9.11 -6.37 -17.51
CA ASP A 36 -9.75 -7.13 -18.59
C ASP A 36 -11.09 -7.75 -18.13
N ASN A 37 -11.23 -8.10 -16.85
CA ASN A 37 -12.42 -8.71 -16.27
C ASN A 37 -13.32 -7.72 -15.53
N SER A 38 -13.18 -6.41 -15.78
CA SER A 38 -13.93 -5.37 -15.09
C SER A 38 -14.69 -4.46 -16.06
N ASP A 39 -15.68 -3.74 -15.53
CA ASP A 39 -16.35 -2.66 -16.26
C ASP A 39 -15.64 -1.31 -16.19
N ILE A 40 -14.35 -1.31 -15.81
CA ILE A 40 -13.53 -0.11 -15.76
C ILE A 40 -13.31 0.43 -17.16
N ARG A 41 -13.42 1.74 -17.33
CA ARG A 41 -13.27 2.45 -18.61
C ARG A 41 -12.24 3.58 -18.48
N PRO A 42 -11.52 3.91 -19.57
CA PRO A 42 -10.61 5.05 -19.57
C PRO A 42 -11.26 6.33 -19.06
N GLY A 43 -10.49 7.14 -18.35
CA GLY A 43 -10.92 8.40 -17.73
C GLY A 43 -11.43 8.27 -16.29
N GLN A 44 -11.74 7.06 -15.83
CA GLN A 44 -12.15 6.80 -14.44
C GLN A 44 -10.99 6.99 -13.44
N ARG A 45 -11.35 7.35 -12.21
CA ARG A 45 -10.41 7.54 -11.11
C ARG A 45 -10.27 6.25 -10.31
N ILE A 46 -9.03 5.85 -10.02
CA ILE A 46 -8.72 4.62 -9.29
C ILE A 46 -7.92 4.96 -8.03
N GLY A 47 -8.44 4.59 -6.86
CA GLY A 47 -7.74 4.72 -5.59
C GLY A 47 -6.82 3.53 -5.34
N ILE A 48 -5.54 3.79 -5.07
CA ILE A 48 -4.54 2.78 -4.72
C ILE A 48 -4.29 2.90 -3.22
N LEU A 49 -4.77 1.91 -2.46
CA LEU A 49 -4.62 1.89 -1.01
C LEU A 49 -3.21 1.44 -0.63
N VAL A 50 -2.51 2.22 0.20
CA VAL A 50 -1.16 1.89 0.67
C VAL A 50 -1.13 1.85 2.19
N GLY A 51 -0.78 0.68 2.74
CA GLY A 51 -0.60 0.48 4.18
C GLY A 51 0.78 0.92 4.68
N SER A 52 0.95 0.99 6.01
CA SER A 52 2.22 1.36 6.66
C SER A 52 3.25 0.23 6.75
N ARG A 53 2.85 -1.00 6.47
CA ARG A 53 3.71 -2.19 6.59
C ARG A 53 4.47 -2.40 5.29
N GLY A 54 5.79 -2.41 5.38
CA GLY A 54 6.65 -2.73 4.24
C GLY A 54 6.44 -4.18 3.81
N ILE A 55 6.30 -4.39 2.50
CA ILE A 55 6.41 -5.69 1.84
C ILE A 55 7.61 -5.67 0.89
N ALA A 56 8.14 -6.84 0.57
CA ALA A 56 9.22 -6.94 -0.41
C ALA A 56 8.75 -6.38 -1.76
N GLY A 57 9.53 -5.45 -2.32
CA GLY A 57 9.23 -4.84 -3.61
C GLY A 57 8.06 -3.85 -3.62
N LEU A 58 7.64 -3.31 -2.46
CA LEU A 58 6.48 -2.41 -2.37
C LEU A 58 6.58 -1.23 -3.35
N ARG A 59 7.74 -0.56 -3.40
CA ARG A 59 7.97 0.59 -4.27
C ARG A 59 7.76 0.20 -5.74
N GLU A 60 8.37 -0.90 -6.16
CA GLU A 60 8.32 -1.42 -7.52
C GLU A 60 6.88 -1.80 -7.91
N ILE A 61 6.16 -2.49 -7.01
CA ILE A 61 4.77 -2.88 -7.20
C ILE A 61 3.89 -1.64 -7.41
N ILE A 62 3.94 -0.68 -6.48
CA ILE A 62 3.06 0.49 -6.52
C ILE A 62 3.37 1.38 -7.75
N THR A 63 4.65 1.56 -8.06
CA THR A 63 5.08 2.31 -9.27
C THR A 63 4.54 1.64 -10.53
N THR A 64 4.71 0.31 -10.64
CA THR A 64 4.24 -0.45 -11.81
C THR A 64 2.71 -0.39 -11.96
N VAL A 65 1.98 -0.47 -10.85
CA VAL A 65 0.51 -0.35 -10.84
C VAL A 65 0.07 1.03 -11.31
N VAL A 66 0.69 2.09 -10.80
CA VAL A 66 0.41 3.46 -11.25
C VAL A 66 0.64 3.60 -12.75
N ASP A 67 1.82 3.21 -13.23
CA ASP A 67 2.19 3.38 -14.63
C ASP A 67 1.24 2.60 -15.55
N SER A 68 0.90 1.37 -15.17
CA SER A 68 -0.05 0.53 -15.90
C SER A 68 -1.45 1.15 -15.95
N LEU A 69 -1.93 1.74 -14.85
CA LEU A 69 -3.22 2.43 -14.82
C LEU A 69 -3.21 3.69 -15.70
N ILE A 70 -2.13 4.48 -15.68
CA ILE A 70 -1.98 5.66 -16.55
C ILE A 70 -1.97 5.23 -18.02
N GLN A 71 -1.24 4.17 -18.37
CA GLN A 71 -1.19 3.62 -19.74
C GLN A 71 -2.56 3.11 -20.20
N ALA A 72 -3.38 2.58 -19.28
CA ALA A 72 -4.77 2.21 -19.54
C ALA A 72 -5.73 3.41 -19.65
N GLY A 73 -5.22 4.65 -19.58
CA GLY A 73 -6.00 5.88 -19.65
C GLY A 73 -6.78 6.22 -18.38
N LEU A 74 -6.41 5.63 -17.24
CA LEU A 74 -7.06 5.84 -15.95
C LEU A 74 -6.35 6.94 -15.14
N LYS A 75 -7.02 7.41 -14.09
CA LYS A 75 -6.53 8.49 -13.21
C LYS A 75 -6.23 7.93 -11.82
N PRO A 76 -5.03 7.38 -11.57
CA PRO A 76 -4.69 6.84 -10.26
C PRO A 76 -4.54 7.94 -9.21
N ALA A 77 -4.80 7.59 -7.95
CA ALA A 77 -4.47 8.40 -6.79
C ALA A 77 -4.06 7.49 -5.62
N LEU A 78 -3.01 7.85 -4.90
CA LEU A 78 -2.60 7.12 -3.70
C LEU A 78 -3.52 7.51 -2.53
N ILE A 79 -3.91 6.52 -1.73
CA ILE A 79 -4.71 6.71 -0.53
C ILE A 79 -4.00 5.98 0.62
N PRO A 80 -3.46 6.70 1.61
CA PRO A 80 -2.88 6.08 2.80
C PRO A 80 -3.96 5.34 3.60
N ALA A 81 -3.88 4.02 3.69
CA ALA A 81 -4.86 3.16 4.35
C ALA A 81 -4.28 2.53 5.62
N MET A 82 -3.85 3.37 6.57
CA MET A 82 -3.05 2.94 7.73
C MET A 82 -3.55 3.43 9.10
N GLY A 83 -4.69 4.13 9.15
CA GLY A 83 -5.32 4.54 10.41
C GLY A 83 -4.43 5.46 11.25
N SER A 84 -4.16 5.07 12.50
CA SER A 84 -3.39 5.88 13.46
C SER A 84 -1.89 6.00 13.17
N HIS A 85 -1.35 5.24 12.22
CA HIS A 85 0.04 5.40 11.78
C HIS A 85 0.28 6.82 11.23
N GLY A 86 1.51 7.34 11.36
CA GLY A 86 1.79 8.73 11.01
C GLY A 86 1.06 9.75 11.92
N GLY A 87 0.66 9.31 13.12
CA GLY A 87 -0.05 10.15 14.09
C GLY A 87 -1.45 10.56 13.68
N ALA A 88 -2.08 9.85 12.72
CA ALA A 88 -3.37 10.23 12.15
C ALA A 88 -3.39 11.66 11.57
N THR A 89 -2.26 12.13 11.03
CA THR A 89 -2.15 13.44 10.38
C THR A 89 -1.79 13.29 8.92
N SER A 90 -2.30 14.16 8.06
CA SER A 90 -1.97 14.21 6.64
C SER A 90 -0.44 14.25 6.40
N ALA A 91 0.29 15.08 7.15
CA ALA A 91 1.74 15.20 7.05
C ALA A 91 2.49 13.93 7.47
N GLY A 92 2.12 13.34 8.62
CA GLY A 92 2.77 12.11 9.08
C GLY A 92 2.45 10.89 8.21
N GLN A 93 1.25 10.83 7.64
CA GLN A 93 0.87 9.83 6.63
C GLN A 93 1.76 9.92 5.38
N THR A 94 1.98 11.14 4.88
CA THR A 94 2.91 11.39 3.77
C THR A 94 4.35 11.02 4.11
N GLU A 95 4.81 11.30 5.33
CA GLU A 95 6.14 10.91 5.78
C GLU A 95 6.32 9.39 5.82
N VAL A 96 5.31 8.63 6.27
CA VAL A 96 5.34 7.17 6.21
C VAL A 96 5.48 6.68 4.76
N LEU A 97 4.71 7.24 3.81
CA LEU A 97 4.82 6.86 2.40
C LEU A 97 6.21 7.17 1.81
N LYS A 98 6.83 8.30 2.20
CA LYS A 98 8.21 8.63 1.80
C LYS A 98 9.21 7.61 2.35
N ASN A 99 9.06 7.21 3.60
CA ASN A 99 9.91 6.19 4.22
C ASN A 99 9.74 4.80 3.58
N LEU A 100 8.60 4.55 2.92
CA LEU A 100 8.35 3.37 2.09
C LEU A 100 8.93 3.50 0.66
N GLY A 101 9.62 4.60 0.34
CA GLY A 101 10.27 4.83 -0.95
C GLY A 101 9.35 5.32 -2.07
N LEU A 102 8.18 5.89 -1.72
CA LEU A 102 7.20 6.39 -2.68
C LEU A 102 7.31 7.91 -2.92
N ASP A 103 8.41 8.52 -2.51
CA ASP A 103 8.65 9.97 -2.60
C ASP A 103 8.58 10.51 -4.03
N GLU A 104 9.17 9.83 -5.00
CA GLU A 104 9.09 10.22 -6.42
C GLU A 104 7.66 10.10 -6.95
N LEU A 105 6.94 9.06 -6.55
CA LEU A 105 5.57 8.82 -6.99
C LEU A 105 4.61 9.89 -6.45
N LEU A 106 4.85 10.37 -5.23
CA LEU A 106 4.09 11.47 -4.62
C LEU A 106 4.25 12.80 -5.37
N LYS A 107 5.26 12.94 -6.23
CA LYS A 107 5.45 14.14 -7.09
C LYS A 107 4.64 14.05 -8.38
N THR A 108 4.33 12.85 -8.85
CA THR A 108 3.71 12.61 -10.16
C THR A 108 2.25 12.21 -10.08
N VAL A 109 1.80 11.68 -8.93
CA VAL A 109 0.44 11.19 -8.72
C VAL A 109 -0.20 11.88 -7.51
N PRO A 110 -1.49 12.25 -7.57
CA PRO A 110 -2.20 12.79 -6.41
C PRO A 110 -2.18 11.81 -5.22
N CYS A 111 -1.95 12.36 -4.02
CA CYS A 111 -2.10 11.63 -2.76
C CYS A 111 -3.30 12.20 -2.00
N LEU A 112 -4.34 11.38 -1.81
CA LEU A 112 -5.54 11.73 -1.06
C LEU A 112 -5.35 11.30 0.40
N ASN A 113 -4.70 12.17 1.17
CA ASN A 113 -4.32 11.92 2.56
C ASN A 113 -5.11 12.79 3.56
N THR A 114 -6.32 13.22 3.20
CA THR A 114 -7.20 13.91 4.16
C THR A 114 -7.64 12.93 5.25
N MET A 115 -7.84 13.47 6.45
CA MET A 115 -8.38 12.73 7.60
C MET A 115 -9.89 12.98 7.79
N ASP A 116 -10.51 13.68 6.85
CA ASP A 116 -11.95 13.92 6.86
C ASP A 116 -12.71 12.60 6.74
N THR A 117 -13.81 12.50 7.47
CA THR A 117 -14.66 11.31 7.48
C THR A 117 -16.11 11.69 7.33
N GLU A 118 -16.88 10.78 6.75
CA GLU A 118 -18.32 10.87 6.65
C GLU A 118 -18.93 9.59 7.23
N ILE A 119 -20.05 9.71 7.93
CA ILE A 119 -20.76 8.57 8.50
C ILE A 119 -21.52 7.88 7.37
N ILE A 120 -21.06 6.71 6.93
CA ILE A 120 -21.70 5.90 5.88
C ILE A 120 -22.65 4.83 6.42
N GLY A 121 -22.69 4.63 7.73
CA GLY A 121 -23.53 3.62 8.38
C GLY A 121 -23.17 3.41 9.84
N THR A 122 -23.84 2.44 10.46
CA THR A 122 -23.62 2.06 11.86
C THR A 122 -23.49 0.55 11.94
N PHE A 123 -22.53 0.05 12.72
CA PHE A 123 -22.40 -1.38 12.96
C PHE A 123 -23.49 -1.85 13.94
N CYS A 124 -23.89 -3.12 13.84
CA CYS A 124 -24.91 -3.69 14.74
C CYS A 124 -24.51 -3.64 16.22
N SER A 125 -23.22 -3.50 16.52
CA SER A 125 -22.68 -3.40 17.88
C SER A 125 -22.70 -1.99 18.49
N GLY A 126 -23.08 -0.97 17.72
CA GLY A 126 -22.90 0.44 18.09
C GLY A 126 -21.52 0.93 17.73
#